data_AF-A0A920K9F0-F1
#
_entry.id   AF-A0A920K9F0-F1
#
_cell.length_a   1.000
_cell.length_b   1.000
_cell.length_c   1.000
_cell.angle_alpha   90.00
_cell.angle_beta   90.00
_cell.angle_gamma   90.00
#
_symmetry.space_group_name_H-M   'P 1'
#
loop_
_entity.id
_entity.type
_entity.pdbx_description
1 polymer ?
#
loop_
_entity_poly.entity_id
_entity_poly.type
_entity_poly.pdbx_seq_one_letter_code
_entity_poly.pdbx_strand_id
1 'polypeptide(L)'
;MIGSCSGWLGQSIYLREIHGLEMGAPPPLDLDEEKRNGDLVRNLIKQGTVSACHDVSDGGILIAIAEMALASVKDAMFLGENNEPN
;
A
#
# COMPACT_ATOMS: atom_id res chain seq x y z
N MET A 1 4.71 -8.43 3.73
CA MET A 1 3.95 -8.31 2.47
C MET A 1 3.06 -9.54 2.34
N ILE A 2 1.82 -9.35 1.89
CA ILE A 2 0.81 -10.40 1.76
C ILE A 2 0.36 -10.39 0.30
N GLY A 3 0.30 -11.56 -0.35
CA GLY A 3 0.01 -11.70 -1.79
C GLY A 3 1.24 -11.97 -2.66
N SER A 4 1.02 -12.20 -3.97
CA SER A 4 2.07 -12.51 -4.95
C SER A 4 2.71 -11.25 -5.58
N CYS A 5 3.96 -11.37 -6.04
CA CYS A 5 4.77 -10.28 -6.61
C CYS A 5 5.20 -10.55 -8.05
N SER A 6 4.31 -11.11 -8.86
CA SER A 6 4.58 -11.39 -10.28
C SER A 6 4.81 -10.12 -11.11
N GLY A 7 4.38 -8.95 -10.61
CA GLY A 7 4.51 -7.65 -11.28
C GLY A 7 3.57 -7.54 -12.49
N TRP A 8 2.82 -6.44 -12.58
CA TRP A 8 1.88 -6.23 -13.68
C TRP A 8 1.97 -4.79 -14.19
N LEU A 9 2.26 -4.62 -15.48
CA LEU A 9 2.39 -3.29 -16.09
C LEU A 9 1.24 -2.94 -17.03
N GLY A 10 0.46 -3.92 -17.49
CA GLY A 10 -0.73 -3.67 -18.30
C GLY A 10 -1.75 -2.83 -17.52
N GLN A 11 -2.27 -1.77 -18.14
CA GLN A 11 -3.15 -0.78 -17.50
C GLN A 11 -2.59 -0.14 -16.22
N SER A 12 -1.28 -0.17 -15.99
CA SER A 12 -0.67 0.50 -14.83
C SER A 12 -0.51 2.00 -15.07
N ILE A 13 -0.57 2.80 -14.01
CA ILE A 13 -0.20 4.23 -14.07
C ILE A 13 1.22 4.41 -14.61
N TYR A 14 2.15 3.52 -14.29
CA TYR A 14 3.51 3.57 -14.84
C TYR A 14 3.52 3.52 -16.38
N LEU A 15 2.77 2.60 -16.97
CA LEU A 15 2.69 2.46 -18.43
C LEU A 15 2.04 3.70 -19.07
N ARG A 16 1.03 4.28 -18.43
CA ARG A 16 0.40 5.51 -18.90
C ARG A 16 1.32 6.72 -18.81
N GLU A 17 1.91 6.98 -17.65
CA GLU A 17 2.66 8.22 -17.40
C GLU A 17 4.08 8.19 -17.99
N ILE A 18 4.76 7.04 -17.99
CA ILE A 18 6.15 6.94 -18.49
C ILE A 18 6.19 6.60 -19.97
N HIS A 19 5.26 5.77 -20.45
CA HIS A 19 5.26 5.30 -21.84
C HIS A 19 4.13 5.89 -22.68
N GLY A 20 3.15 6.60 -22.11
CA GLY A 20 2.02 7.16 -22.86
C GLY A 20 1.07 6.09 -23.40
N LEU A 21 1.08 4.88 -22.82
CA LEU A 21 0.36 3.73 -23.34
C LEU A 21 -0.70 3.23 -22.34
N GLU A 22 -1.90 2.99 -22.83
CA GLU A 22 -3.02 2.41 -22.06
C GLU A 22 -3.38 1.04 -22.66
N MET A 23 -2.48 0.08 -22.53
CA MET A 23 -2.59 -1.24 -23.16
C MET A 23 -2.24 -2.38 -22.21
N GLY A 24 -2.56 -3.60 -22.62
CA GLY A 24 -2.46 -4.81 -21.78
C GLY A 24 -3.70 -5.02 -20.91
N ALA A 25 -3.84 -6.22 -20.37
CA ALA A 25 -4.88 -6.51 -19.39
C ALA A 25 -4.40 -6.14 -17.98
N PRO A 26 -5.29 -5.70 -17.07
CA PRO A 26 -4.96 -5.56 -15.66
C PRO A 26 -4.58 -6.92 -15.04
N PRO A 27 -3.95 -6.94 -13.85
CA PRO A 27 -3.65 -8.18 -13.16
C PRO A 27 -4.91 -9.03 -12.94
N PRO A 28 -4.82 -10.36 -13.11
CA PRO A 28 -5.94 -11.26 -12.82
C PRO A 28 -6.26 -11.21 -11.33
N LEU A 29 -7.55 -11.19 -11.02
CA LEU A 29 -8.07 -11.10 -9.66
C LEU A 29 -8.61 -12.47 -9.22
N ASP A 30 -8.01 -13.05 -8.17
CA ASP A 30 -8.53 -14.20 -7.46
C ASP A 30 -9.23 -13.72 -6.17
N LEU A 31 -10.57 -13.83 -6.14
CA LEU A 31 -11.38 -13.35 -5.02
C LEU A 31 -11.22 -14.20 -3.75
N ASP A 32 -10.91 -15.48 -3.87
CA ASP A 32 -10.69 -16.36 -2.72
C ASP A 32 -9.33 -16.05 -2.09
N GLU A 33 -8.31 -15.77 -2.91
CA GLU A 33 -7.03 -15.25 -2.43
C GLU A 33 -7.19 -13.88 -1.76
N GLU A 34 -7.89 -12.94 -2.39
CA GLU A 34 -8.11 -11.58 -1.86
C GLU A 34 -8.82 -11.62 -0.51
N LYS A 35 -9.87 -12.45 -0.38
CA LYS A 35 -10.60 -12.61 0.87
C LYS A 35 -9.72 -13.16 1.99
N ARG A 36 -8.91 -14.19 1.71
CA ARG A 36 -7.99 -14.75 2.72
C ARG A 36 -6.96 -13.73 3.18
N ASN A 37 -6.40 -12.97 2.24
CA ASN A 37 -5.42 -11.91 2.55
C ASN A 37 -6.07 -10.81 3.40
N GLY A 38 -7.26 -10.34 3.02
CA GLY A 38 -8.02 -9.35 3.77
C GLY A 38 -8.40 -9.81 5.19
N ASP A 39 -8.86 -11.06 5.34
CA ASP A 39 -9.19 -11.62 6.66
C ASP A 39 -7.95 -11.72 7.56
N LEU A 40 -6.79 -12.06 7.00
CA LEU A 40 -5.52 -12.10 7.73
C LEU A 40 -5.11 -10.69 8.20
N VAL A 41 -5.10 -9.70 7.30
CA VAL A 41 -4.80 -8.29 7.66
C VAL A 41 -5.75 -7.80 8.76
N ARG A 42 -7.05 -8.05 8.61
CA ARG A 42 -8.07 -7.66 9.58
C ARG A 42 -7.82 -8.28 10.95
N ASN A 43 -7.41 -9.53 11.01
CA ASN A 43 -7.09 -10.21 12.26
C ASN A 43 -5.84 -9.64 12.93
N LEU A 44 -4.78 -9.33 12.16
CA LEU A 44 -3.57 -8.70 12.67
C LEU A 44 -3.84 -7.32 13.29
N ILE A 45 -4.71 -6.52 12.65
CA ILE A 45 -5.14 -5.22 13.18
C ILE A 45 -5.90 -5.41 14.49
N LYS A 46 -6.87 -6.35 14.54
CA LYS A 46 -7.65 -6.64 15.75
C LYS A 46 -6.80 -7.13 16.93
N GLN A 47 -5.70 -7.83 16.64
CA GLN A 47 -4.76 -8.32 17.66
C GLN A 47 -3.75 -7.25 18.10
N GLY A 48 -3.75 -6.07 17.48
CA GLY A 48 -2.79 -5.00 17.78
C GLY A 48 -1.33 -5.37 17.46
N THR A 49 -1.12 -6.38 16.59
CA THR A 49 0.22 -6.91 16.30
C THR A 49 0.94 -6.12 15.19
N VAL A 50 0.21 -5.29 14.44
CA VAL A 50 0.75 -4.41 13.41
C VAL A 50 0.56 -2.95 13.80
N SER A 51 1.63 -2.16 13.71
CA SER A 51 1.59 -0.71 13.95
C SER A 51 1.20 0.09 12.72
N ALA A 52 1.39 -0.47 11.52
CA ALA A 52 1.00 0.13 10.25
C ALA A 52 0.73 -0.97 9.21
N CYS A 53 -0.21 -0.69 8.30
CA CYS A 53 -0.52 -1.52 7.14
C CYS A 53 -0.92 -0.58 5.99
N HIS A 54 -0.42 -0.84 4.78
CA HIS A 54 -0.72 -0.07 3.58
C HIS A 54 -0.93 -1.04 2.41
N ASP A 55 -1.95 -0.79 1.59
CA ASP A 55 -2.21 -1.56 0.39
C ASP A 55 -1.21 -1.21 -0.72
N VAL A 56 -1.04 -2.14 -1.65
CA VAL A 56 -0.27 -1.90 -2.89
C VAL A 56 -1.28 -1.72 -4.00
N SER A 57 -1.36 -0.50 -4.53
CA SER A 57 -2.33 -0.11 -5.54
C SER A 57 -1.63 0.53 -6.75
N ASP A 58 -2.18 1.62 -7.28
CA ASP A 58 -1.68 2.26 -8.47
C ASP A 58 -0.30 2.90 -8.23
N GLY A 59 0.70 2.44 -8.97
CA GLY A 59 2.11 2.81 -8.76
C GLY A 59 2.97 1.71 -8.16
N GLY A 60 2.34 0.64 -7.66
CA GLY A 60 3.02 -0.57 -7.23
C GLY A 60 3.82 -0.41 -5.94
N ILE A 61 4.62 -1.44 -5.63
CA ILE A 61 5.20 -1.61 -4.30
C ILE A 61 6.13 -0.46 -3.87
N LEU A 62 6.85 0.15 -4.81
CA LEU A 62 7.77 1.23 -4.51
C LEU A 62 7.02 2.49 -4.03
N ILE A 63 5.87 2.78 -4.65
CA ILE A 63 5.02 3.90 -4.26
C ILE A 63 4.37 3.63 -2.90
N ALA A 64 3.82 2.44 -2.69
CA ALA A 64 3.24 2.06 -1.39
C ALA A 64 4.24 2.19 -0.23
N ILE A 65 5.51 1.80 -0.42
CA ILE A 65 6.56 1.97 0.60
C ILE A 65 6.89 3.46 0.81
N ALA A 66 6.98 4.24 -0.26
CA ALA A 66 7.24 5.68 -0.17
C ALA A 66 6.11 6.41 0.59
N GLU A 67 4.85 6.06 0.32
CA GLU A 67 3.68 6.60 1.01
C GLU A 67 3.71 6.27 2.51
N MET A 68 4.02 5.02 2.87
CA MET A 68 4.21 4.63 4.28
C MET A 68 5.30 5.44 4.98
N ALA A 69 6.44 5.66 4.31
CA ALA A 69 7.54 6.44 4.87
C ALA A 69 7.14 7.91 5.09
N LEU A 70 6.43 8.51 4.13
CA LEU A 70 5.95 9.89 4.24
C LEU A 70 4.88 10.05 5.33
N ALA A 71 3.97 9.07 5.47
CA ALA A 71 2.97 9.07 6.54
C ALA A 71 3.63 9.01 7.93
N SER A 72 4.66 8.17 8.10
CA SER A 72 5.41 8.08 9.36
C SER A 72 6.11 9.39 9.72
N VAL A 73 6.65 10.14 8.75
CA VAL A 73 7.27 11.45 9.00
C VAL A 73 6.23 12.49 9.43
N LYS A 74 5.05 12.46 8.80
CA LYS A 74 3.93 13.34 9.15
C LYS A 74 3.49 13.09 10.60
N ASP A 75 3.32 11.84 11.00
CA ASP A 75 2.95 11.50 12.38
C ASP A 75 4.00 11.94 13.40
N ALA A 76 5.29 11.81 13.08
CA ALA A 76 6.38 12.28 13.95
C ALA A 76 6.38 13.81 14.12
N MET A 77 6.03 14.57 13.08
CA MET A 77 5.92 16.04 13.15
C MET A 77 4.75 16.48 14.06
N PHE A 78 3.59 15.82 14.00
CA PHE A 78 2.45 16.15 14.86
C PHE A 78 2.67 15.84 16.35
N LEU A 79 3.53 14.86 16.68
CA LEU A 79 3.94 14.59 18.05
C LEU A 79 4.91 15.65 18.60
N GLY A 80 5.56 16.43 17.73
CA GLY A 80 6.49 17.49 18.11
C GLY A 80 5.83 18.80 18.56
N GLU A 81 4.55 19.03 18.25
CA GLU A 81 3.84 20.29 18.57
C GLU A 81 3.06 20.28 19.89
N ASN A 82 2.91 19.13 20.56
CA ASN A 82 2.12 19.00 21.80
C ASN A 82 2.96 19.02 23.09
N ASN A 83 4.17 19.60 23.07
CA ASN A 83 5.09 19.55 24.21
C ASN A 83 5.60 20.93 24.67
N GLU A 84 4.71 21.93 24.72
CA GLU A 84 4.93 23.16 25.49
C GLU A 84 4.50 22.90 26.96
N PRO A 85 5.44 22.88 27.92
CA PRO A 85 5.07 22.75 29.33
C PRO A 85 4.42 24.04 29.83
N ASN A 86 3.17 23.95 30.31
CA ASN A 86 2.55 24.98 31.16
C ASN A 86 3.27 25.11 32.50
#